data_AF-A0A127SQX0-F1
#
_entry.id   AF-A0A127SQX0-F1
#
_cell.length_a   1.000
_cell.length_b   1.000
_cell.length_c   1.000
_cell.angle_alpha   90.00
_cell.angle_beta   90.00
_cell.angle_gamma   90.00
#
_symmetry.space_group_name_H-M   'P 1'
#
loop_
_entity.id
_entity.type
_entity.pdbx_description
1 polymer ?
#
loop_
_entity_poly.entity_id
_entity_poly.type
_entity_poly.pdbx_seq_one_letter_code
_entity_poly.pdbx_strand_id
1 'polypeptide(L)'
;LVATGGTYTFQVNTKTNTLVVKYDNNLPNDYLIGDLNTILSPVKGKTIAVGSTYLAAGTYKFKLSSGDVVYGYNKVINNTTNGNSLSLNSKYSSYLTLVATGGTYTFTLNTKTKKLVVKYDNNLPNDYLIGDLNTILSPVKGKTIAVGSTYLA
;
A
#
# COMPACT_ATOMS: atom_id res chain seq x y z
N LEU A 1 5.68 3.55 19.23
CA LEU A 1 4.22 3.48 18.98
C LEU A 1 3.80 2.07 19.33
N VAL A 2 2.94 1.88 20.34
CA VAL A 2 2.34 0.55 20.59
C VAL A 2 1.09 0.47 19.71
N ALA A 3 1.19 -0.25 18.59
CA ALA A 3 0.07 -0.41 17.67
C ALA A 3 -0.82 -1.57 18.14
N THR A 4 -2.12 -1.30 18.20
CA THR A 4 -3.15 -2.30 18.48
C THR A 4 -4.07 -2.30 17.28
N GLY A 5 -3.76 -3.10 16.24
CA GLY A 5 -4.57 -3.31 15.03
C GLY A 5 -5.38 -2.11 14.52
N GLY A 6 -4.96 -1.45 13.43
CA GLY A 6 -5.79 -0.42 12.81
C GLY A 6 -5.09 0.47 11.79
N THR A 7 -5.83 1.45 11.28
CA THR A 7 -5.36 2.40 10.27
C THR A 7 -4.74 3.61 10.94
N TYR A 8 -3.50 3.92 10.57
CA TYR A 8 -2.83 5.14 10.99
C TYR A 8 -2.66 6.08 9.79
N THR A 9 -3.20 7.29 9.89
CA THR A 9 -3.07 8.35 8.90
C THR A 9 -2.05 9.39 9.38
N PHE A 10 -1.06 9.65 8.54
CA PHE A 10 -0.01 10.64 8.74
C PHE A 10 -0.34 11.85 7.89
N GLN A 11 -0.45 13.03 8.50
CA GLN A 11 -0.67 14.30 7.83
C GLN A 11 0.52 15.21 8.14
N VAL A 12 1.28 15.58 7.11
CA VAL A 12 2.39 16.51 7.24
C VAL A 12 1.96 17.85 6.66
N ASN A 13 2.14 18.92 7.43
CA ASN A 13 2.09 20.27 6.89
C ASN A 13 3.49 20.64 6.39
N THR A 14 3.65 20.69 5.07
CA THR A 14 4.94 20.92 4.41
C THR A 14 5.46 22.35 4.54
N LYS A 15 4.62 23.31 4.96
CA LYS A 15 5.03 24.70 5.23
C LYS A 15 5.59 24.87 6.64
N THR A 16 4.96 24.22 7.63
CA THR A 16 5.34 24.36 9.05
C THR A 16 6.19 23.18 9.56
N ASN A 17 6.40 22.16 8.73
CA ASN A 17 7.05 20.89 9.10
C ASN A 17 6.44 20.23 10.35
N THR A 18 5.11 20.29 10.47
CA THR A 18 4.39 19.66 11.59
C THR A 18 3.76 18.34 11.12
N LEU A 19 3.87 17.31 11.95
CA LEU A 19 3.27 15.99 11.73
C LEU A 19 2.07 15.82 12.67
N VAL A 20 0.92 15.45 12.09
CA VAL A 20 -0.27 15.02 12.82
C VAL A 20 -0.50 13.55 12.49
N VAL A 21 -0.65 12.72 13.52
CA VAL A 21 -1.00 11.30 13.38
C VAL A 21 -2.43 11.10 13.85
N LYS A 22 -3.24 10.45 13.04
CA LYS A 22 -4.62 10.07 13.37
C LYS A 22 -4.72 8.56 13.36
N TYR A 23 -5.46 8.01 14.31
CA TYR A 23 -5.76 6.60 14.41
C TYR A 23 -7.25 6.38 14.11
N ASP A 24 -7.53 5.36 13.31
CA ASP A 24 -8.85 4.84 13.04
C ASP A 24 -8.85 3.33 13.28
N ASN A 25 -9.71 2.87 14.19
CA ASN A 25 -9.86 1.46 14.53
C ASN A 25 -10.64 0.67 13.46
N ASN A 26 -11.17 1.34 12.44
CA ASN A 26 -11.82 0.67 11.32
C ASN A 26 -10.78 -0.01 10.42
N LEU A 27 -11.04 -1.26 10.08
CA LEU A 27 -10.24 -1.97 9.08
C LEU A 27 -10.49 -1.35 7.70
N PRO A 28 -9.43 -1.14 6.90
CA PRO A 28 -9.60 -0.76 5.51
C PRO A 28 -10.25 -1.89 4.71
N ASN A 29 -11.08 -1.53 3.72
CA ASN A 29 -11.77 -2.51 2.89
C ASN A 29 -10.83 -3.40 2.06
N ASP A 30 -9.69 -2.88 1.62
CA ASP A 30 -8.67 -3.61 0.87
C ASP A 30 -7.28 -3.14 1.33
N TYR A 31 -6.41 -4.06 1.77
CA TYR A 31 -5.03 -3.76 2.18
C TYR A 31 -4.11 -4.96 1.99
N LEU A 32 -2.82 -4.68 1.81
CA LEU A 32 -1.78 -5.70 1.71
C LEU A 32 -1.29 -6.08 3.10
N ILE A 33 -1.10 -7.37 3.33
CA ILE A 33 -0.61 -7.97 4.59
C ILE A 33 0.57 -8.89 4.34
N GLY A 34 1.37 -9.16 5.39
CA GLY A 34 2.59 -9.95 5.32
C GLY A 34 3.80 -9.04 5.56
N ASP A 35 4.79 -9.09 4.68
CA ASP A 35 5.92 -8.16 4.71
C ASP A 35 5.54 -6.74 4.27
N LEU A 36 4.33 -6.57 3.71
CA LEU A 36 3.74 -5.29 3.35
C LEU A 36 2.54 -4.99 4.25
N ASN A 37 2.31 -3.71 4.56
CA ASN A 37 1.17 -3.22 5.34
C ASN A 37 0.45 -2.04 4.65
N THR A 38 0.32 -2.11 3.33
CA THR A 38 -0.12 -0.98 2.50
C THR A 38 -1.65 -0.98 2.31
N ILE A 39 -2.30 0.12 2.67
CA ILE A 39 -3.74 0.32 2.43
C ILE A 39 -3.99 0.64 0.96
N LEU A 40 -5.01 0.00 0.36
CA LEU A 40 -5.46 0.30 -1.00
C LEU A 40 -6.71 1.17 -0.94
N SER A 41 -6.55 2.46 -1.24
CA SER A 41 -7.64 3.44 -1.16
C SER A 41 -8.53 3.37 -2.41
N PRO A 42 -9.87 3.26 -2.26
CA PRO A 42 -10.78 3.21 -3.39
C PRO A 42 -10.79 4.52 -4.17
N VAL A 43 -10.81 4.42 -5.50
CA VAL A 43 -10.92 5.59 -6.39
C VAL A 43 -12.39 5.86 -6.66
N LYS A 44 -12.87 7.05 -6.26
CA LYS A 44 -14.28 7.46 -6.40
C LYS A 44 -14.78 7.26 -7.83
N GLY A 45 -15.91 6.56 -7.98
CA GLY A 45 -16.54 6.28 -9.27
C GLY A 45 -15.85 5.21 -10.12
N LYS A 46 -14.86 4.49 -9.58
CA LYS A 46 -14.14 3.41 -10.29
C LYS A 46 -14.16 2.12 -9.48
N THR A 47 -14.02 0.99 -10.17
CA THR A 47 -13.84 -0.35 -9.56
C THR A 47 -12.38 -0.63 -9.26
N ILE A 48 -11.65 0.37 -8.77
CA ILE A 48 -10.21 0.33 -8.56
C ILE A 48 -9.87 0.88 -7.18
N ALA A 49 -8.94 0.23 -6.49
CA ALA A 49 -8.27 0.75 -5.31
C ALA A 49 -6.76 0.84 -5.57
N VAL A 50 -6.11 1.88 -5.03
CA VAL A 50 -4.69 2.16 -5.24
C VAL A 50 -4.01 2.41 -3.91
N GLY A 51 -2.83 1.81 -3.73
CA GLY A 51 -1.93 2.11 -2.63
C GLY A 51 -0.50 2.11 -3.13
N SER A 52 0.33 2.94 -2.52
CA SER A 52 1.75 3.02 -2.86
C SER A 52 2.59 2.99 -1.60
N THR A 53 3.74 2.34 -1.70
CA THR A 53 4.75 2.31 -0.63
C THR A 53 6.12 2.32 -1.27
N TYR A 54 7.09 2.89 -0.58
CA TYR A 54 8.48 2.69 -0.96
C TYR A 54 8.98 1.42 -0.27
N LEU A 55 9.81 0.67 -0.98
CA LEU A 55 10.46 -0.53 -0.51
C LEU A 55 11.96 -0.36 -0.71
N ALA A 56 12.75 -0.88 0.23
CA ALA A 56 14.18 -1.08 0.00
C ALA A 56 14.39 -2.23 -1.01
N ALA A 57 15.63 -2.41 -1.48
CA ALA A 57 15.96 -3.60 -2.23
C ALA A 57 15.79 -4.84 -1.34
N GLY A 58 15.08 -5.86 -1.82
CA GLY A 58 14.75 -7.01 -0.98
C GLY A 58 13.65 -7.89 -1.57
N THR A 59 13.27 -8.93 -0.81
CA THR A 59 12.17 -9.83 -1.15
C THR A 59 11.04 -9.64 -0.16
N TYR A 60 9.83 -9.42 -0.66
CA TYR A 60 8.64 -9.14 0.13
C TYR A 60 7.53 -10.13 -0.22
N LYS A 61 7.03 -10.86 0.77
CA LYS A 61 5.92 -11.80 0.67
C LYS A 61 4.66 -11.15 1.22
N PHE A 62 3.62 -11.08 0.41
CA PHE A 62 2.37 -10.45 0.82
C PHE A 62 1.12 -11.13 0.25
N LYS A 63 -0.02 -10.79 0.84
CA LYS A 63 -1.37 -11.18 0.42
C LYS A 63 -2.26 -9.95 0.41
N LEU A 64 -3.43 -10.07 -0.23
CA LEU A 64 -4.49 -9.09 -0.12
C LEU A 64 -5.46 -9.52 0.98
N SER A 65 -5.71 -8.65 1.95
CA SER A 65 -6.90 -8.72 2.81
C SER A 65 -8.00 -7.85 2.20
N SER A 66 -9.22 -8.38 2.12
CA SER A 66 -10.40 -7.66 1.64
C SER A 66 -11.62 -8.01 2.48
N GLY A 67 -12.02 -7.09 3.36
CA GLY A 67 -12.93 -7.41 4.47
C GLY A 67 -12.37 -8.58 5.30
N ASP A 68 -13.17 -9.62 5.51
CA ASP A 68 -12.79 -10.82 6.27
C ASP A 68 -12.13 -11.92 5.40
N VAL A 69 -11.88 -11.65 4.11
CA VAL A 69 -11.37 -12.64 3.16
C VAL A 69 -9.93 -12.31 2.76
N VAL A 70 -9.05 -13.30 2.85
CA VAL A 70 -7.66 -13.21 2.39
C VAL A 70 -7.51 -13.86 1.01
N TYR A 71 -6.83 -13.17 0.10
CA TYR A 71 -6.55 -13.61 -1.25
C TYR A 71 -5.05 -13.78 -1.46
N GLY A 72 -4.65 -14.95 -1.96
CA GLY A 72 -3.26 -15.30 -2.26
C GLY A 72 -3.01 -15.55 -3.74
N TYR A 73 -1.73 -15.71 -4.08
CA TYR A 73 -1.27 -16.09 -5.41
C TYR A 73 0.19 -16.55 -5.39
N ASN A 74 0.47 -17.83 -5.65
CA ASN A 74 1.83 -18.38 -5.64
C ASN A 74 2.62 -17.97 -6.89
N LYS A 75 3.18 -16.76 -6.88
CA LYS A 75 4.02 -16.24 -7.97
C LYS A 75 5.14 -15.37 -7.43
N VAL A 76 6.25 -15.32 -8.16
CA VAL A 76 7.31 -14.34 -7.97
C VAL A 76 7.22 -13.29 -9.08
N ILE A 77 7.27 -12.01 -8.71
CA ILE A 77 7.37 -10.88 -9.63
C ILE A 77 8.63 -10.08 -9.32
N ASN A 78 9.32 -9.61 -10.36
CA ASN A 78 10.51 -8.77 -10.24
C ASN A 78 10.10 -7.34 -10.58
N ASN A 79 10.07 -6.47 -9.56
CA ASN A 79 9.63 -5.08 -9.56
C ASN A 79 8.18 -4.79 -9.98
N THR A 80 7.70 -5.40 -11.05
CA THR A 80 6.47 -5.02 -11.73
C THR A 80 5.79 -6.26 -12.29
N THR A 81 4.49 -6.14 -12.55
CA THR A 81 3.75 -7.15 -13.33
C THR A 81 3.86 -6.90 -14.84
N ASN A 82 4.60 -5.88 -15.26
CA ASN A 82 4.74 -5.44 -16.66
C ASN A 82 3.38 -5.14 -17.31
N GLY A 83 2.48 -4.51 -16.54
CA GLY A 83 1.11 -4.21 -16.98
C GLY A 83 0.15 -5.41 -16.96
N ASN A 84 0.64 -6.63 -16.77
CA ASN A 84 -0.23 -7.79 -16.62
C ASN A 84 -0.95 -7.76 -15.28
N SER A 85 -2.18 -8.27 -15.25
CA SER A 85 -2.95 -8.38 -14.01
C SER A 85 -2.84 -9.78 -13.42
N LEU A 86 -2.55 -9.85 -12.12
CA LEU A 86 -2.50 -11.08 -11.34
C LEU A 86 -3.89 -11.33 -10.74
N SER A 87 -4.51 -12.46 -11.07
CA SER A 87 -5.84 -12.80 -10.56
C SER A 87 -5.70 -13.48 -9.19
N LEU A 88 -5.78 -12.69 -8.13
CA LEU A 88 -5.69 -13.21 -6.76
C LEU A 88 -6.94 -14.06 -6.45
N ASN A 89 -6.78 -15.09 -5.63
CA ASN A 89 -7.87 -16.02 -5.31
C ASN A 89 -7.91 -16.34 -3.82
N SER A 90 -9.10 -16.36 -3.23
CA SER A 90 -9.31 -16.69 -1.82
C SER A 90 -9.08 -18.17 -1.51
N LYS A 91 -9.12 -19.05 -2.52
CA LYS A 91 -8.76 -20.47 -2.38
C LYS A 91 -7.26 -20.68 -2.20
N TYR A 92 -6.43 -19.67 -2.52
CA TYR A 92 -4.99 -19.77 -2.39
C TYR A 92 -4.54 -19.15 -1.07
N SER A 93 -3.95 -19.96 -0.21
CA SER A 93 -3.29 -19.51 1.02
C SER A 93 -1.84 -19.07 0.80
N SER A 94 -1.32 -19.20 -0.43
CA SER A 94 0.07 -18.88 -0.78
C SER A 94 0.31 -17.37 -0.90
N TYR A 95 1.52 -16.93 -0.54
CA TYR A 95 1.96 -15.54 -0.71
C TYR A 95 2.33 -15.23 -2.16
N LEU A 96 2.06 -13.99 -2.57
CA LEU A 96 2.71 -13.36 -3.72
C LEU A 96 4.07 -12.83 -3.26
N THR A 97 5.11 -13.07 -4.05
CA THR A 97 6.48 -12.63 -3.73
C THR A 97 6.90 -11.53 -4.70
N LEU A 98 7.28 -10.37 -4.18
CA LEU A 98 7.86 -9.26 -4.91
C LEU A 98 9.35 -9.17 -4.60
N VAL A 99 10.18 -9.28 -5.63
CA VAL A 99 11.61 -8.95 -5.57
C VAL A 99 11.75 -7.50 -6.00
N ALA A 100 12.10 -6.63 -5.04
CA ALA A 100 12.23 -5.19 -5.22
C ALA A 100 13.70 -4.79 -5.36
N THR A 101 13.98 -3.81 -6.23
CA THR A 101 15.31 -3.21 -6.40
C THR A 101 15.51 -1.93 -5.59
N GLY A 102 14.52 -1.54 -4.78
CA GLY A 102 14.52 -0.26 -4.08
C GLY A 102 13.78 0.82 -4.88
N GLY A 103 12.80 1.49 -4.27
CA GLY A 103 12.02 2.54 -4.93
C GLY A 103 10.54 2.48 -4.57
N THR A 104 9.74 3.22 -5.34
CA THR A 104 8.30 3.35 -5.12
C THR A 104 7.52 2.28 -5.88
N TYR A 105 6.68 1.55 -5.17
CA TYR A 105 5.79 0.54 -5.74
C TYR A 105 4.34 1.00 -5.61
N THR A 106 3.62 0.98 -6.73
CA THR A 106 2.19 1.28 -6.78
C THR A 106 1.40 0.02 -7.10
N PHE A 107 0.47 -0.31 -6.20
CA PHE A 107 -0.42 -1.45 -6.28
C PHE A 107 -1.79 -0.96 -6.73
N THR A 108 -2.26 -1.46 -7.88
CA THR A 108 -3.58 -1.15 -8.42
C THR A 108 -4.42 -2.42 -8.40
N LEU A 109 -5.48 -2.42 -7.60
CA LEU A 109 -6.40 -3.54 -7.45
C LEU A 109 -7.72 -3.23 -8.15
N ASN A 110 -8.20 -4.13 -9.01
CA ASN A 110 -9.61 -4.14 -9.40
C ASN A 110 -10.43 -4.77 -8.26
N THR A 111 -11.25 -3.97 -7.58
CA THR A 111 -11.92 -4.37 -6.33
C THR A 111 -12.99 -5.44 -6.55
N LYS A 112 -13.56 -5.53 -7.77
CA LYS A 112 -14.57 -6.53 -8.14
C LYS A 112 -13.96 -7.88 -8.50
N THR A 113 -12.90 -7.87 -9.30
CA THR A 113 -12.29 -9.10 -9.86
C THR A 113 -11.06 -9.58 -9.10
N LYS A 114 -10.60 -8.80 -8.11
CA LYS A 114 -9.36 -9.02 -7.34
C LYS A 114 -8.13 -9.21 -8.21
N LYS A 115 -8.11 -8.52 -9.35
CA LYS A 115 -6.97 -8.45 -10.26
C LYS A 115 -6.01 -7.36 -9.81
N LEU A 116 -4.78 -7.73 -9.47
CA LEU A 116 -3.74 -6.84 -8.98
C LEU A 116 -2.70 -6.55 -10.08
N VAL A 117 -2.35 -5.27 -10.24
CA VAL A 117 -1.22 -4.82 -11.06
C VAL A 117 -0.22 -4.13 -10.16
N VAL A 118 1.08 -4.42 -10.33
CA VAL A 118 2.16 -3.76 -9.60
C VAL A 118 2.98 -2.96 -10.60
N LYS A 119 3.17 -1.68 -10.30
CA LYS A 119 4.05 -0.77 -11.04
C LYS A 119 5.20 -0.34 -10.15
N TYR A 120 6.35 -0.12 -10.77
CA TYR A 120 7.57 0.34 -10.13
C TYR A 120 7.95 1.70 -10.72
N ASP A 121 8.32 2.62 -9.84
CA ASP A 121 8.92 3.91 -10.16
C ASP A 121 10.20 4.06 -9.33
N ASN A 122 11.32 4.32 -9.99
CA ASN A 122 12.62 4.47 -9.35
C ASN A 122 12.83 5.86 -8.74
N ASN A 123 11.87 6.78 -8.92
CA ASN A 123 11.94 8.10 -8.31
C ASN A 123 11.54 8.04 -6.83
N LEU A 124 12.33 8.73 -6.01
CA LEU A 124 11.96 9.03 -4.63
C LEU A 124 10.81 10.07 -4.65
N PRO A 125 9.69 9.82 -3.96
CA PRO A 125 8.66 10.83 -3.78
C PRO A 125 9.24 12.03 -3.03
N ASN A 126 8.87 13.25 -3.42
CA ASN A 126 9.33 14.47 -2.75
C ASN A 126 8.87 14.58 -1.28
N ASP A 127 7.74 13.94 -0.93
CA ASP A 127 7.18 13.92 0.42
C ASP A 127 7.07 12.46 0.91
N TYR A 128 8.05 12.03 1.70
CA TYR A 128 8.17 10.64 2.16
C TYR A 128 8.49 10.58 3.66
N LEU A 129 7.87 9.64 4.39
CA LEU A 129 8.12 9.43 5.81
C LEU A 129 8.92 8.12 5.99
N ILE A 130 10.15 8.24 6.50
CA ILE A 130 11.11 7.14 6.72
C ILE A 130 11.34 6.86 8.20
N GLY A 131 11.47 5.59 8.55
CA GLY A 131 11.74 5.09 9.91
C GLY A 131 11.26 3.65 10.06
N ASP A 132 10.78 3.27 11.24
CA ASP A 132 10.12 1.98 11.47
C ASP A 132 8.84 1.80 10.63
N LEU A 133 8.34 2.89 10.03
CA LEU A 133 7.15 2.93 9.22
C LEU A 133 7.45 3.61 7.88
N ASN A 134 7.22 2.86 6.80
CA ASN A 134 7.44 3.32 5.43
C ASN A 134 6.08 3.66 4.79
N THR A 135 5.80 4.95 4.57
CA THR A 135 4.57 5.41 3.91
C THR A 135 4.82 6.60 2.99
N ILE A 136 4.18 6.59 1.81
CA ILE A 136 4.24 7.69 0.84
C ILE A 136 3.18 8.72 1.20
N LEU A 137 3.59 9.99 1.32
CA LEU A 137 2.66 11.09 1.50
C LEU A 137 2.27 11.65 0.14
N SER A 138 0.97 11.83 -0.08
CA SER A 138 0.43 12.43 -1.29
C SER A 138 -0.04 13.87 -1.00
N PRO A 139 0.41 14.88 -1.77
CA PRO A 139 -0.01 16.26 -1.56
C PRO A 139 -1.52 16.44 -1.83
N VAL A 140 -2.19 17.19 -0.96
CA VAL A 140 -3.60 17.55 -1.10
C VAL A 140 -3.69 18.80 -1.98
N LYS A 141 -4.31 18.66 -3.15
CA LYS A 141 -4.43 19.74 -4.15
C LYS A 141 -4.90 21.06 -3.51
N GLY A 142 -4.12 22.13 -3.72
CA GLY A 142 -4.43 23.47 -3.22
C GLY A 142 -4.21 23.68 -1.72
N LYS A 143 -3.55 22.74 -1.01
CA LYS A 143 -3.21 22.84 0.41
C LYS A 143 -1.72 22.62 0.64
N THR A 144 -1.20 23.11 1.77
CA THR A 144 0.16 22.83 2.25
C THR A 144 0.22 21.53 3.06
N ILE A 145 -0.64 20.57 2.73
CA ILE A 145 -0.82 19.33 3.48
C ILE A 145 -0.53 18.15 2.55
N ALA A 146 0.29 17.21 3.00
CA ALA A 146 0.48 15.91 2.38
C ALA A 146 0.00 14.81 3.34
N VAL A 147 -0.67 13.78 2.80
CA VAL A 147 -1.27 12.71 3.60
C VAL A 147 -0.87 11.33 3.11
N GLY A 148 -0.57 10.43 4.03
CA GLY A 148 -0.34 9.01 3.77
C GLY A 148 -1.02 8.18 4.84
N SER A 149 -1.29 6.92 4.55
CA SER A 149 -1.87 6.01 5.53
C SER A 149 -1.31 4.61 5.36
N THR A 150 -1.18 3.91 6.46
CA THR A 150 -0.69 2.53 6.51
C THR A 150 -1.44 1.78 7.59
N TYR A 151 -1.49 0.47 7.42
CA TYR A 151 -2.03 -0.43 8.43
C TYR A 151 -0.91 -0.84 9.39
N LEU A 152 -1.23 -1.03 10.66
CA LEU A 152 -0.33 -1.64 11.64
C LEU A 152 -1.09 -2.80 12.31
N ALA A 153 -0.55 -4.00 12.17
CA ALA A 153 -1.09 -5.23 12.76
C ALA A 153 -0.63 -5.38 14.22
#